data_AF-A0A963TSY4-F1
#
_entry.id   AF-A0A963TSY4-F1
#
_cell.length_a   1.000
_cell.length_b   1.000
_cell.length_c   1.000
_cell.angle_alpha   90.00
_cell.angle_beta   90.00
_cell.angle_gamma   90.00
#
_symmetry.space_group_name_H-M   'P 1'
#
loop_
_entity.id
_entity.type
_entity.pdbx_description
1 polymer ?
#
loop_
_entity_poly.entity_id
_entity_poly.type
_entity_poly.pdbx_seq_one_letter_code
_entity_poly.pdbx_strand_id
1 'polypeptide(L)'
;MANAKKERPDFAVDYVNGDWDQVTYTDNVHIDNLMDAIVGLGTEVWALKRRNMVLEKLLNEKHSGLQSKIEAYVPTDEERVAWAAERDDFISRIYTVLARVPKDTSGDNPTDKVPFIDRS
;
A
#
# COMPACT_ATOMS: atom_id res chain seq x y z
N MET A 1 1.93 -57.18 -31.58
CA MET A 1 0.79 -56.58 -30.86
C MET A 1 1.21 -55.19 -30.39
N ALA A 2 1.08 -54.17 -31.25
CA ALA A 2 1.49 -52.80 -30.94
C ALA A 2 0.34 -52.06 -30.24
N ASN A 3 0.61 -51.52 -29.06
CA ASN A 3 -0.37 -50.89 -28.19
C ASN A 3 -0.60 -49.43 -28.64
N ALA A 4 -1.72 -49.17 -29.33
CA ALA A 4 -2.09 -47.84 -29.78
C ALA A 4 -2.48 -46.96 -28.58
N LYS A 5 -1.60 -46.03 -28.22
CA LYS A 5 -1.84 -45.04 -27.17
C LYS A 5 -2.99 -44.13 -27.64
N LYS A 6 -4.18 -44.29 -27.06
CA LYS A 6 -5.32 -43.41 -27.29
C LYS A 6 -4.95 -41.99 -26.83
N GLU A 7 -4.76 -41.09 -27.78
CA GLU A 7 -4.60 -39.65 -27.52
C GLU A 7 -5.91 -39.14 -26.89
N ARG A 8 -5.83 -38.70 -25.65
CA ARG A 8 -6.94 -38.04 -24.97
C ARG A 8 -6.99 -36.61 -25.52
N PRO A 9 -8.14 -36.12 -26.02
CA PRO A 9 -8.25 -34.71 -26.40
C PRO A 9 -8.03 -33.86 -25.15
N ASP A 10 -6.98 -33.04 -25.17
CA ASP A 10 -6.68 -32.10 -24.09
C ASP A 10 -7.64 -30.92 -24.23
N PHE A 11 -8.59 -30.80 -23.31
CA PHE A 11 -9.60 -29.73 -23.32
C PHE A 11 -9.10 -28.51 -22.54
N ALA A 12 -7.84 -28.14 -22.72
CA ALA A 12 -7.33 -26.88 -22.19
C ALA A 12 -8.03 -25.75 -22.97
N VAL A 13 -9.06 -25.16 -22.36
CA VAL A 13 -9.64 -23.90 -22.82
C VAL A 13 -8.54 -22.84 -22.84
N ASP A 14 -8.59 -21.92 -23.81
CA ASP A 14 -7.63 -20.82 -23.88
C ASP A 14 -7.58 -20.09 -22.54
N TYR A 15 -6.37 -19.85 -22.03
CA TYR A 15 -6.14 -19.14 -20.79
C TYR A 15 -6.67 -17.71 -20.95
N VAL A 16 -7.83 -17.44 -20.35
CA VAL A 16 -8.34 -16.08 -20.21
C VAL A 16 -7.44 -15.38 -19.21
N ASN A 17 -6.60 -14.47 -19.71
CA ASN A 17 -5.73 -13.68 -18.87
C ASN A 17 -6.62 -12.83 -17.95
N GLY A 18 -6.58 -13.11 -16.65
CA GLY A 18 -7.42 -12.40 -15.70
C GLY A 18 -7.01 -10.93 -15.68
N ASP A 19 -7.96 -10.05 -15.97
CA ASP A 19 -7.75 -8.60 -16.02
C ASP A 19 -7.65 -7.99 -14.62
N TRP A 20 -6.88 -8.62 -13.73
CA TRP A 20 -6.72 -8.23 -12.33
C TRP A 20 -6.09 -6.84 -12.19
N ASP A 21 -5.31 -6.42 -13.19
CA ASP A 21 -4.63 -5.13 -13.23
C ASP A 21 -5.53 -3.97 -13.71
N GLN A 22 -6.70 -4.24 -14.30
CA GLN A 22 -7.67 -3.21 -14.70
C GLN A 22 -9.05 -3.35 -14.04
N VAL A 23 -9.18 -4.20 -13.01
CA VAL A 23 -10.42 -4.29 -12.24
C VAL A 23 -10.70 -2.94 -11.57
N THR A 24 -11.73 -2.26 -12.07
CA THR A 24 -12.38 -1.18 -11.37
C THR A 24 -13.55 -1.77 -10.59
N TYR A 25 -13.51 -1.63 -9.28
CA TYR A 25 -14.55 -2.11 -8.36
C TYR A 25 -15.68 -1.10 -8.20
N THR A 26 -15.40 0.19 -8.42
CA THR A 26 -16.39 1.27 -8.41
C THR A 26 -16.44 1.98 -9.76
N ASP A 27 -17.47 2.81 -9.96
CA ASP A 27 -17.63 3.62 -11.17
C ASP A 27 -16.54 4.70 -11.34
N ASN A 28 -15.60 4.84 -10.37
CA ASN A 28 -14.54 5.83 -10.39
C ASN A 28 -13.20 5.24 -9.95
N VAL A 29 -12.28 5.10 -10.91
CA VAL A 29 -10.92 4.59 -10.73
C VAL A 29 -10.11 5.33 -9.65
N HIS A 30 -10.41 6.61 -9.37
CA HIS A 30 -9.73 7.35 -8.30
C HIS A 30 -10.14 6.88 -6.91
N ILE A 31 -11.38 6.42 -6.75
CA ILE A 31 -11.87 5.86 -5.49
C ILE A 31 -11.23 4.49 -5.27
N ASP A 32 -11.16 3.66 -6.31
CA ASP A 32 -10.52 2.34 -6.22
C ASP A 32 -9.03 2.45 -5.88
N ASN A 33 -8.29 3.34 -6.55
CA ASN A 33 -6.89 3.62 -6.22
C ASN A 33 -6.69 4.10 -4.78
N LEU A 34 -7.63 4.92 -4.26
CA LEU A 34 -7.60 5.36 -2.87
C LEU A 34 -7.83 4.18 -1.91
N MET A 35 -8.79 3.31 -2.23
CA MET A 35 -9.09 2.13 -1.43
C MET A 35 -7.91 1.16 -1.40
N ASP A 36 -7.27 0.90 -2.53
CA ASP A 36 -6.08 0.05 -2.63
C ASP A 36 -4.92 0.62 -1.82
N ALA A 37 -4.70 1.95 -1.89
CA ALA A 37 -3.69 2.61 -1.07
C ALA A 37 -3.97 2.45 0.43
N ILE A 38 -5.23 2.57 0.87
CA ILE A 38 -5.63 2.39 2.27
C ILE A 38 -5.43 0.93 2.72
N VAL A 39 -5.80 -0.03 1.87
CA VAL A 39 -5.58 -1.46 2.16
C VAL A 39 -4.08 -1.75 2.27
N GLY A 40 -3.28 -1.27 1.33
CA GLY A 40 -1.82 -1.38 1.37
C GLY A 40 -1.23 -0.77 2.64
N LEU A 41 -1.64 0.45 3.02
CA LEU A 41 -1.24 1.07 4.29
C LEU A 41 -1.62 0.21 5.51
N GLY A 42 -2.83 -0.36 5.53
CA GLY A 42 -3.27 -1.29 6.57
C GLY A 42 -2.36 -2.53 6.70
N THR A 43 -1.92 -3.09 5.57
CA THR A 43 -1.00 -4.24 5.57
C THR A 43 0.39 -3.89 6.11
N GLU A 44 0.94 -2.73 5.74
CA GLU A 44 2.23 -2.26 6.26
C GLU A 44 2.16 -1.94 7.76
N VAL A 45 1.07 -1.31 8.23
CA VAL A 45 0.83 -1.09 9.66
C VAL A 45 0.79 -2.41 10.43
N TRP A 46 0.15 -3.44 9.86
CA TRP A 46 0.15 -4.78 10.46
C TRP A 46 1.55 -5.40 10.48
N ALA A 47 2.34 -5.26 9.42
CA ALA A 47 3.71 -5.76 9.38
C ALA A 47 4.58 -5.10 10.47
N LEU A 48 4.45 -3.78 10.67
CA LEU A 48 5.11 -3.06 11.76
C LEU A 48 4.65 -3.54 13.14
N LYS A 49 3.34 -3.69 13.35
CA LYS A 49 2.78 -4.23 14.61
C LYS A 49 3.32 -5.63 14.89
N ARG A 50 3.34 -6.51 13.90
CA ARG A 50 3.88 -7.87 14.02
C ARG A 50 5.36 -7.85 14.39
N ARG A 51 6.15 -6.95 13.79
CA ARG A 51 7.57 -6.77 14.14
C ARG A 51 7.74 -6.36 15.60
N ASN A 52 6.93 -5.43 16.10
CA ASN A 52 6.95 -5.02 17.51
C ASN A 52 6.62 -6.20 18.45
N MET A 53 5.59 -7.00 18.13
CA MET A 53 5.28 -8.20 18.92
C MET A 53 6.44 -9.19 18.99
N VAL A 54 7.16 -9.38 17.87
CA VAL A 54 8.35 -10.24 17.83
C VAL A 54 9.49 -9.64 18.66
N LEU A 55 9.73 -8.33 18.55
CA LEU A 55 10.74 -7.63 19.35
C LEU A 55 10.44 -7.74 20.84
N GLU A 56 9.20 -7.48 21.26
CA GLU A 56 8.76 -7.65 22.65
C GLU A 56 9.02 -9.07 23.15
N LYS A 57 8.65 -10.09 22.35
CA LYS A 57 8.89 -11.49 22.71
C LYS A 57 10.37 -11.80 22.89
N LEU A 58 11.20 -11.44 21.91
CA LEU A 58 12.65 -11.70 21.94
C LEU A 58 13.35 -10.94 23.06
N LEU A 59 12.92 -9.71 23.35
CA LEU A 59 13.49 -8.90 24.42
C LEU A 59 13.05 -9.39 25.79
N ASN A 60 11.80 -9.85 25.94
CA ASN A 60 11.31 -10.43 27.19
C ASN A 60 11.97 -11.79 27.51
N GLU A 61 12.37 -12.56 26.48
CA GLU A 61 13.21 -13.75 26.66
C GLU A 61 14.60 -13.42 27.24
N LYS A 62 15.16 -12.25 26.90
CA LYS A 62 16.47 -11.80 27.40
C LYS A 62 16.40 -11.02 28.72
N HIS A 63 15.30 -10.32 28.95
CA HIS A 63 15.07 -9.46 30.11
C HIS A 63 13.73 -9.79 30.74
N SER A 64 13.77 -10.56 31.83
CA SER A 64 12.57 -10.90 32.58
C SER A 64 11.85 -9.65 33.09
N GLY A 65 10.52 -9.64 32.93
CA GLY A 65 9.66 -8.53 33.37
C GLY A 65 9.66 -7.31 32.45
N LEU A 66 10.17 -7.41 31.22
CA LEU A 66 10.14 -6.31 30.25
C LEU A 66 8.70 -5.88 29.93
N GLN A 67 7.78 -6.82 29.77
CA GLN A 67 6.37 -6.50 29.49
C GLN A 67 5.81 -5.53 30.53
N SER A 68 6.00 -5.84 31.82
CA SER A 68 5.55 -4.99 32.92
C SER A 68 6.24 -3.62 32.94
N LYS A 69 7.50 -3.54 32.49
CA LYS A 69 8.22 -2.27 32.37
C LYS A 69 7.69 -1.43 31.22
N ILE A 70 7.32 -2.03 30.09
CA ILE A 70 6.72 -1.33 28.95
C ILE A 70 5.36 -0.75 29.35
N GLU A 71 4.50 -1.55 30.00
CA GLU A 71 3.16 -1.10 30.42
C GLU A 71 3.21 -0.01 31.51
N ALA A 72 4.23 -0.05 32.38
CA ALA A 72 4.44 0.95 33.43
C ALA A 72 5.25 2.16 32.96
N TYR A 73 5.74 2.16 31.72
CA TYR A 73 6.60 3.21 31.24
C TYR A 73 5.83 4.51 31.04
N VAL A 74 6.30 5.57 31.69
CA VAL A 74 5.79 6.92 31.54
C VAL A 74 6.83 7.72 30.77
N PRO A 75 6.52 8.22 29.55
CA PRO A 75 7.46 9.03 28.79
C PRO A 75 7.83 10.30 29.55
N THR A 76 9.10 10.67 29.48
CA THR A 76 9.58 11.96 30.01
C THR A 76 9.04 13.12 29.18
N ASP A 77 9.08 14.33 29.73
CA ASP A 77 8.63 15.54 29.00
C ASP A 77 9.46 15.76 27.72
N GLU A 78 10.75 15.45 27.75
CA GLU A 78 11.65 15.52 26.60
C GLU A 78 11.27 14.52 25.50
N GLU A 79 11.00 13.27 25.88
CA GLU A 79 10.55 12.24 24.94
C GLU A 79 9.18 12.58 24.34
N ARG A 80 8.24 13.11 25.14
CA ARG A 80 6.94 13.56 24.64
C ARG A 80 7.08 14.63 23.56
N VAL A 81 7.96 15.61 23.76
CA VAL A 81 8.21 16.68 22.79
C VAL A 81 8.84 16.10 21.52
N ALA A 82 9.85 15.23 21.67
CA ALA A 82 10.51 14.58 20.53
C ALA A 82 9.52 13.73 19.71
N TRP A 83 8.70 12.92 20.36
CA TRP A 83 7.72 12.05 19.70
C TRP A 83 6.59 12.83 19.05
N ALA A 84 6.17 13.94 19.65
CA ALA A 84 5.19 14.83 19.03
C ALA A 84 5.73 15.40 17.72
N ALA A 85 6.98 15.85 17.70
CA ALA A 85 7.63 16.34 16.49
C ALA A 85 7.76 15.25 15.41
N GLU A 86 8.17 14.03 15.81
CA GLU A 86 8.28 12.90 14.89
C GLU A 86 6.92 12.46 14.33
N ARG A 87 5.88 12.42 15.18
CA ARG A 87 4.50 12.15 14.76
C ARG A 87 4.03 13.17 13.73
N ASP A 88 4.22 14.46 14.00
CA ASP A 88 3.74 15.54 13.14
C ASP A 88 4.46 15.51 11.78
N ASP A 89 5.75 15.22 11.77
CA ASP A 89 6.53 15.02 10.54
C ASP A 89 6.09 13.77 9.76
N PHE A 90 5.78 12.66 10.45
CA PHE A 90 5.23 11.46 9.84
C PHE A 90 3.85 11.70 9.21
N ILE A 91 2.95 12.36 9.94
CA ILE A 91 1.62 12.75 9.45
C ILE A 91 1.77 13.66 8.22
N SER A 92 2.65 14.66 8.29
CA SER A 92 2.93 15.55 7.16
C SER A 92 3.39 14.77 5.93
N ARG A 93 4.38 13.87 6.06
CA ARG A 93 4.89 13.08 4.93
C ARG A 93 3.83 12.22 4.27
N ILE A 94 2.91 11.63 5.04
CA ILE A 94 1.85 10.76 4.50
C ILE A 94 0.70 11.58 3.91
N TYR A 95 0.21 12.58 4.62
CA TYR A 95 -1.07 13.20 4.29
C TYR A 95 -0.95 14.53 3.53
N THR A 96 0.25 15.10 3.38
CA THR A 96 0.45 16.32 2.59
C THR A 96 -0.05 16.18 1.15
N VAL A 97 -0.04 14.97 0.59
CA VAL A 97 -0.57 14.72 -0.76
C VAL A 97 -2.07 14.99 -0.86
N LEU A 98 -2.82 14.74 0.22
CA LEU A 98 -4.27 14.97 0.28
C LEU A 98 -4.63 16.44 0.53
N ALA A 99 -3.73 17.20 1.15
CA ALA A 99 -3.89 18.64 1.39
C ALA A 99 -3.59 19.49 0.14
N ARG A 100 -3.13 18.89 -0.96
CA ARG A 100 -2.93 19.59 -2.22
C ARG A 100 -4.28 20.04 -2.75
N VAL A 101 -4.52 21.36 -2.76
CA VAL A 101 -5.64 21.94 -3.50
C VAL A 101 -5.43 21.62 -4.98
N PRO A 102 -6.35 20.91 -5.66
CA PRO A 102 -6.27 20.71 -7.09
C PRO A 102 -6.22 22.09 -7.74
N LYS A 103 -5.13 22.39 -8.44
CA LYS A 103 -5.10 23.59 -9.27
C LYS A 103 -6.07 23.33 -10.41
N ASP A 104 -7.04 24.22 -10.58
CA ASP A 104 -8.02 24.11 -11.66
C ASP A 104 -7.29 23.94 -12.99
N THR A 105 -7.47 22.78 -13.62
CA THR A 105 -6.95 22.48 -14.96
C THR A 105 -7.93 22.93 -16.05
N SER A 106 -9.05 23.56 -15.70
CA SER A 106 -9.91 24.25 -16.66
C SER A 106 -9.27 25.58 -17.09
N GLY A 107 -8.23 25.45 -17.89
CA GLY A 107 -7.77 26.44 -18.87
C GLY A 107 -7.64 25.73 -20.22
N ASP A 108 -7.28 26.47 -21.27
CA ASP A 108 -6.97 25.88 -22.58
C ASP A 108 -6.08 24.64 -22.38
N ASN A 109 -6.57 23.50 -22.86
CA ASN A 109 -6.01 22.19 -22.57
C ASN A 109 -4.49 22.22 -22.86
N PRO A 110 -3.59 21.73 -21.99
CA PRO A 110 -2.15 21.72 -22.29
C PRO A 110 -1.82 20.88 -23.55
N THR A 111 -2.76 20.08 -24.05
CA THR A 111 -2.65 19.41 -25.36
C THR A 111 -2.98 20.30 -26.55
N ASP A 112 -3.55 21.50 -26.38
CA ASP A 112 -3.78 22.45 -27.48
C ASP A 112 -2.50 23.15 -27.93
N LYS A 113 -1.37 22.91 -27.25
CA LYS A 113 -0.04 23.41 -27.61
C LYS A 113 0.96 22.35 -28.06
N VAL A 114 0.55 21.09 -28.23
CA VAL A 114 1.38 20.14 -28.98
C VAL A 114 1.07 20.31 -30.46
N PRO A 115 1.98 20.88 -31.28
CA PRO A 115 1.78 20.93 -32.72
C PRO A 115 1.58 19.51 -33.25
N PHE A 116 0.66 19.35 -34.19
CA PHE A 116 0.41 18.09 -34.88
C PHE A 116 1.72 17.57 -35.49
N ILE A 117 2.18 16.40 -35.04
CA ILE A 117 3.30 15.71 -35.67
C ILE A 117 2.73 14.99 -36.88
N ASP A 118 2.93 15.57 -38.06
CA ASP A 118 2.66 14.90 -39.33
C ASP A 118 3.59 13.68 -39.45
N ARG A 119 2.99 12.50 -39.61
CA ARG A 119 3.69 11.22 -39.81
C ARG A 119 3.37 10.65 -41.19
N SER A 120 3.25 11.50 -42.21
CA SER A 120 3.30 11.10 -43.62
C SER A 120 4.73 10.81 -44.06
#